data_AF-A0A2R2MQV0-F1
#
_entry.id   AF-A0A2R2MQV0-F1
#
_cell.length_a   1.000
_cell.length_b   1.000
_cell.length_c   1.000
_cell.angle_alpha   90.00
_cell.angle_beta   90.00
_cell.angle_gamma   90.00
#
_symmetry.space_group_name_H-M   'P 1'
#
loop_
_entity.id
_entity.type
_entity.pdbx_description
1 polymer ?
#
loop_
_entity_poly.entity_id
_entity_poly.type
_entity_poly.pdbx_seq_one_letter_code
_entity_poly.pdbx_strand_id
1 'polypeptide(L)'
;MATCLTLELCKNWEKNGKIEFQKLCKSTLRADGSLVGAREGKKILYDLCWQVLIGNLKQDQAVAVLLEIKDLHEELPSLLADIFSIIGMG
;
A
#
# COMPACT_ATOMS: atom_id res chain seq x y z
N MET A 1 -0.69 -16.83 5.69
CA MET A 1 -1.27 -15.92 4.66
C MET A 1 -0.08 -15.28 3.96
N ALA A 2 0.06 -15.42 2.64
CA ALA A 2 1.16 -14.78 1.93
C ALA A 2 0.97 -13.26 1.98
N THR A 3 1.82 -12.56 2.73
CA THR A 3 1.90 -11.10 2.73
C THR A 3 2.50 -10.65 1.41
N CYS A 4 1.89 -9.65 0.79
CA CYS A 4 2.41 -9.08 -0.46
C CYS A 4 3.66 -8.24 -0.20
N LEU A 5 3.81 -7.72 1.02
CA LEU A 5 5.03 -7.10 1.51
C LEU A 5 5.80 -8.09 2.38
N THR A 6 7.03 -8.40 1.96
CA THR A 6 7.94 -9.18 2.80
C THR A 6 8.67 -8.25 3.78
N LEU A 7 9.08 -8.81 4.92
CA LEU A 7 9.87 -8.10 5.94
C LEU A 7 11.15 -7.49 5.34
N GLU A 8 11.74 -8.19 4.36
CA GLU A 8 12.94 -7.74 3.64
C GLU A 8 12.71 -6.48 2.82
N LEU A 9 11.53 -6.36 2.22
CA LEU A 9 11.10 -5.20 1.45
C LEU A 9 10.92 -3.98 2.36
N CYS A 10 10.36 -4.22 3.56
CA CYS A 10 10.22 -3.22 4.59
C CYS A 10 11.58 -2.77 5.16
N LYS A 11 12.50 -3.70 5.42
CA LYS A 11 13.88 -3.38 5.86
C LYS A 11 14.66 -2.58 4.84
N ASN A 12 14.41 -2.83 3.55
CA ASN A 12 15.06 -2.12 2.45
C ASN A 12 14.17 -1.01 1.85
N TRP A 13 13.18 -0.51 2.61
CA TRP A 13 12.18 0.42 2.09
C TRP A 13 12.79 1.66 1.42
N GLU A 14 13.72 2.32 2.12
CA GLU A 14 14.41 3.51 1.63
C GLU A 14 15.37 3.24 0.47
N LYS A 15 15.87 2.00 0.33
CA LYS A 15 16.77 1.62 -0.76
C LYS A 15 16.01 1.30 -2.04
N ASN A 16 15.16 0.27 -1.97
CA ASN A 16 14.43 -0.25 -3.14
C ASN A 16 13.00 -0.66 -2.80
N GLY A 17 12.65 -0.85 -1.53
CA GLY A 17 11.35 -1.37 -1.15
C GLY A 17 10.20 -0.47 -1.59
N LYS A 18 10.35 0.86 -1.48
CA LYS A 18 9.37 1.81 -2.01
C LYS A 18 9.11 1.60 -3.51
N ILE A 19 10.16 1.44 -4.31
CA ILE A 19 10.06 1.25 -5.77
C ILE A 19 9.39 -0.09 -6.10
N GLU A 20 9.77 -1.15 -5.39
CA GLU A 20 9.18 -2.49 -5.58
C GLU A 20 7.70 -2.50 -5.19
N PHE A 21 7.30 -1.80 -4.13
CA PHE A 21 5.89 -1.62 -3.77
C PHE A 21 5.11 -0.86 -4.83
N GLN A 22 5.67 0.23 -5.37
CA GLN A 22 5.02 0.95 -6.47
C GLN A 22 4.85 0.07 -7.71
N LYS A 23 5.85 -0.76 -8.04
CA LYS A 23 5.73 -1.74 -9.14
C LYS A 23 4.65 -2.76 -8.85
N LEU A 24 4.55 -3.28 -7.62
CA LEU A 24 3.48 -4.18 -7.19
C LEU A 24 2.12 -3.52 -7.37
N CYS A 25 1.92 -2.30 -6.88
CA CYS A 25 0.69 -1.54 -7.08
C CYS A 25 0.35 -1.35 -8.58
N LYS A 26 1.34 -1.00 -9.41
CA LYS A 26 1.17 -0.85 -10.85
C LYS A 26 0.91 -2.16 -11.57
N SER A 27 1.49 -3.28 -11.13
CA SER A 27 1.32 -4.61 -11.72
C SER A 27 -0.03 -5.22 -11.35
N THR A 28 -0.50 -4.94 -10.13
CA THR A 28 -1.82 -5.32 -9.63
C THR A 28 -2.93 -4.45 -10.20
N LEU A 29 -2.60 -3.30 -10.79
CA LEU A 29 -3.55 -2.45 -11.47
C LEU A 29 -4.14 -3.17 -12.69
N ARG A 30 -5.47 -3.27 -12.77
CA ARG A 30 -6.12 -3.76 -14.00
C ARG A 30 -5.88 -2.77 -15.14
N ALA A 31 -5.94 -3.25 -16.39
CA ALA A 31 -5.82 -2.43 -17.60
C ALA A 31 -6.81 -1.25 -17.64
N ASP A 32 -7.91 -1.34 -16.90
CA ASP A 32 -8.93 -0.30 -16.73
C ASP A 32 -8.48 0.84 -15.78
N GLY A 33 -7.28 0.74 -15.18
CA GLY A 33 -6.81 1.73 -14.22
C GLY A 33 -7.62 1.68 -12.92
N SER A 34 -8.16 0.53 -12.52
CA SER A 34 -8.80 0.42 -11.20
C SER A 34 -7.99 -0.49 -10.28
N LEU A 35 -7.30 0.15 -9.32
CA LEU A 35 -6.65 -0.52 -8.20
C LEU A 35 -7.69 -0.97 -7.16
N VAL A 36 -8.84 -0.29 -7.15
CA VAL A 36 -9.95 -0.43 -6.21
C VAL A 36 -10.84 -1.65 -6.51
N GLY A 37 -11.00 -2.02 -7.78
CA GLY A 37 -11.73 -3.23 -8.20
C GLY A 37 -10.91 -4.53 -8.08
N ALA A 38 -9.60 -4.42 -7.87
CA ALA A 38 -8.72 -5.58 -7.69
C ALA A 38 -8.69 -5.99 -6.20
N ARG A 39 -9.18 -7.20 -5.88
CA ARG A 39 -9.02 -7.82 -4.55
C ARG A 39 -7.56 -7.73 -4.07
N GLU A 40 -6.61 -7.87 -4.99
CA GLU A 40 -5.19 -7.75 -4.73
C GLU A 40 -4.76 -6.32 -4.36
N GLY A 41 -5.34 -5.28 -4.96
CA GLY A 41 -5.04 -3.88 -4.62
C GLY A 41 -5.41 -3.56 -3.18
N LYS A 42 -6.62 -3.93 -2.76
CA LYS A 42 -7.06 -3.83 -1.34
C LYS A 42 -6.12 -4.57 -0.40
N LYS A 43 -5.68 -5.77 -0.80
CA LYS A 43 -4.77 -6.59 0.01
C LYS A 43 -3.39 -5.94 0.17
N ILE A 44 -2.83 -5.36 -0.89
CA ILE A 44 -1.52 -4.69 -0.87
C ILE A 44 -1.56 -3.46 0.05
N LEU A 45 -2.64 -2.66 -0.01
CA LEU A 45 -2.81 -1.49 0.86
C LEU A 45 -2.97 -1.89 2.33
N TYR A 46 -3.75 -2.94 2.60
CA TYR A 46 -3.89 -3.49 3.95
C TYR A 46 -2.54 -3.98 4.49
N ASP A 47 -1.76 -4.70 3.69
CA ASP A 47 -0.45 -5.19 4.08
C ASP A 47 0.50 -4.04 4.45
N LEU A 48 0.49 -2.95 3.67
CA LEU A 48 1.29 -1.76 3.96
C LEU A 48 0.93 -1.16 5.31
N CYS A 49 -0.37 -0.97 5.57
CA CYS A 49 -0.85 -0.46 6.85
C CYS A 49 -0.49 -1.41 7.99
N TRP A 50 -0.58 -2.72 7.76
CA TRP A 50 -0.17 -3.73 8.73
C TRP A 50 1.33 -3.65 9.06
N GLN A 51 2.21 -3.46 8.07
CA GLN A 51 3.64 -3.25 8.31
C GLN A 51 3.91 -2.00 9.17
N VAL A 52 3.09 -0.95 9.03
CA VAL A 52 3.16 0.24 9.90
C VAL A 52 2.72 -0.09 11.32
N LEU A 53 1.60 -0.80 11.49
CA LEU A 53 1.08 -1.17 12.82
C LEU A 53 2.06 -2.04 13.61
N ILE A 54 2.69 -3.01 12.96
CA ILE A 54 3.67 -3.89 13.61
C ILE A 54 5.03 -3.21 13.80
N GLY A 55 5.19 -1.97 13.35
CA GLY A 55 6.40 -1.16 13.54
C GLY A 55 7.55 -1.46 12.57
N ASN A 56 7.31 -2.25 11.53
CA ASN A 56 8.33 -2.51 10.50
C ASN A 56 8.51 -1.31 9.56
N LEU A 57 7.45 -0.53 9.35
CA LEU A 57 7.45 0.66 8.52
C LEU A 57 7.00 1.89 9.30
N LYS A 58 7.57 3.06 9.00
CA LYS A 58 7.08 4.32 9.56
C LYS A 58 5.81 4.76 8.83
N GLN A 59 4.88 5.37 9.57
CA GLN A 59 3.65 5.93 8.98
C GLN A 59 3.98 6.95 7.89
N ASP A 60 4.96 7.82 8.10
CA ASP A 60 5.43 8.81 7.11
C ASP A 60 5.85 8.16 5.78
N GLN A 61 6.60 7.05 5.86
CA GLN A 61 7.08 6.30 4.70
C GLN A 61 5.95 5.62 3.92
N ALA A 62 4.96 5.09 4.64
CA ALA A 62 3.75 4.54 4.03
C ALA A 62 2.91 5.65 3.38
N VAL A 63 2.69 6.76 4.08
CA VAL A 63 1.92 7.91 3.57
C VAL A 63 2.58 8.47 2.31
N ALA A 64 3.91 8.60 2.28
CA ALA A 64 4.63 9.10 1.11
C ALA A 64 4.39 8.25 -0.15
N VAL A 65 4.47 6.92 -0.04
CA VAL A 65 4.21 6.04 -1.21
C VAL A 65 2.74 6.04 -1.60
N LEU A 66 1.83 6.09 -0.62
CA LEU A 66 0.40 6.16 -0.86
C LEU A 66 0.00 7.46 -1.55
N LEU A 67 0.64 8.59 -1.22
CA LEU A 67 0.44 9.86 -1.91
C LEU A 67 0.90 9.83 -3.37
N GLU A 68 2.03 9.17 -3.65
CA GLU A 68 2.49 9.00 -5.04
C GLU A 68 1.58 8.09 -5.86
N ILE A 69 0.97 7.07 -5.23
CA ILE A 69 0.00 6.22 -5.92
C ILE A 69 -1.38 6.89 -6.00
N LYS A 70 -1.73 7.76 -5.05
CA LYS A 70 -2.95 8.59 -5.09
C LYS A 70 -2.94 9.51 -6.29
N ASP A 71 -1.79 10.09 -6.64
CA ASP A 71 -1.67 10.94 -7.82
C ASP A 71 -2.03 10.19 -9.12
N LEU A 72 -1.88 8.86 -9.10
CA LEU A 72 -2.30 7.98 -10.19
C LEU A 72 -3.81 7.64 -10.14
N HIS A 73 -4.49 7.76 -8.99
CA HIS A 73 -5.89 7.37 -8.81
C HIS A 73 -6.68 8.22 -7.80
N GLU A 74 -7.70 8.91 -8.31
CA GLU A 74 -8.63 9.75 -7.53
C GLU A 74 -9.42 8.98 -6.45
N GLU A 75 -9.65 7.68 -6.65
CA GLU A 75 -10.42 6.82 -5.73
C GLU A 75 -9.58 6.11 -4.65
N LEU A 76 -8.25 6.14 -4.78
CA LEU A 76 -7.34 5.54 -3.80
C LEU A 76 -7.49 6.10 -2.37
N PRO A 77 -7.61 7.43 -2.12
CA PRO A 77 -7.74 7.97 -0.78
C PRO A 77 -9.03 7.53 -0.08
N SER A 78 -10.14 7.39 -0.81
CA SER A 78 -11.41 6.90 -0.26
C SER A 78 -11.29 5.46 0.23
N LEU A 79 -10.59 4.60 -0.54
CA LEU A 79 -10.34 3.22 -0.15
C LEU A 79 -9.34 3.11 1.02
N LEU A 80 -8.30 3.95 1.03
CA LEU A 80 -7.38 4.03 2.15
C LEU A 80 -8.12 4.42 3.42
N ALA A 81 -9.00 5.42 3.36
CA ALA A 81 -9.82 5.82 4.49
C ALA A 81 -10.69 4.67 5.02
N ASP A 82 -11.30 3.87 4.13
CA ASP A 82 -12.05 2.66 4.50
C ASP A 82 -11.16 1.63 5.23
N ILE A 83 -9.96 1.37 4.71
CA ILE A 83 -8.98 0.45 5.32
C ILE A 83 -8.48 0.98 6.67
N PHE A 84 -8.11 2.26 6.76
CA PHE A 84 -7.68 2.90 8.00
C PHE A 84 -8.78 2.89 9.06
N SER A 85 -10.03 3.10 8.64
CA SER A 85 -11.20 3.00 9.51
C SER A 85 -11.40 1.58 10.06
N ILE A 86 -11.15 0.53 9.26
CA ILE A 86 -11.21 -0.87 9.73
C ILE A 86 -10.08 -1.18 10.72
N ILE A 87 -8.90 -0.64 10.47
CA ILE A 87 -7.70 -0.86 11.28
C ILE A 87 -7.76 -0.10 12.62
N GLY A 88 -8.60 0.93 12.72
CA GLY A 88 -8.70 1.78 13.91
C GLY A 88 -7.56 2.79 14.03
N MET A 89 -6.87 3.09 12.93
CA MET A 89 -5.99 4.26 12.82
C MET A 89 -6.87 5.49 12.60
N GLY A 90 -7.51 5.97 13.67
CA GLY A 90 -8.33 7.19 13.71
C GLY A 90 -7.95 8.03 14.92
#